data_AF-A0A2T7UQ75-F1
#
_entry.id   AF-A0A2T7UQ75-F1
#
_cell.length_a   1.000
_cell.length_b   1.000
_cell.length_c   1.000
_cell.angle_alpha   90.00
_cell.angle_beta   90.00
_cell.angle_gamma   90.00
#
_symmetry.space_group_name_H-M   'P 1'
#
loop_
_entity.id
_entity.type
_entity.pdbx_description
1 polymer ?
#
loop_
_entity_poly.entity_id
_entity_poly.type
_entity_poly.pdbx_seq_one_letter_code
_entity_poly.pdbx_strand_id
1 'polypeptide(L)'
;MLARLILLLTLLAAAPAAAWTDDVRCVQEQLVQAGQDPGPVDGVVGPRTLAALRTVAAQEGVTSGHALTSDTATTWCRRLGQADPALRAYWPSATNAVVVQTGAGVDPVLARLIRVRLPELHQEVAALLGVELSGTDRVFVGAGIDELRQMITGDRQHRPIANLDAVLEDHCNPSGRIGAFATPGVMVICLRPNTRLLTDLAYSTLVFVLTHEATHLVQFQLTGLPGSGTAADGRVRFEGPMWLLEGLADVVGHALGDRLDPLEIRELGARRYAGRSVPSLTRLQTRSDLLSRQDDVYQAGMWAASMLIERAGFSGAGRLFSLMGEGQPFPDAFAQVYGRSLDTFYAGFTAEAGPGQPPRPVKG
;
A
#
# COMPACT_ATOMS: atom_id res chain seq x y z
N MET A 1 -7.12 24.29 65.39
CA MET A 1 -6.38 23.03 65.22
C MET A 1 -6.97 22.28 64.03
N LEU A 2 -6.12 22.00 63.04
CA LEU A 2 -6.22 21.00 61.96
C LEU A 2 -7.35 21.12 60.92
N ALA A 3 -7.00 21.77 59.81
CA ALA A 3 -7.60 21.54 58.50
C ALA A 3 -7.29 20.11 58.01
N ARG A 4 -8.31 19.33 57.68
CA ARG A 4 -8.17 18.05 56.96
C ARG A 4 -8.26 18.31 55.46
N LEU A 5 -7.10 18.34 54.81
CA LEU A 5 -6.97 18.35 53.36
C LEU A 5 -7.23 16.91 52.87
N ILE A 6 -8.36 16.67 52.21
CA ILE A 6 -8.62 15.41 51.49
C ILE A 6 -7.94 15.54 50.13
N LEU A 7 -6.82 14.87 49.96
CA LEU A 7 -6.12 14.75 48.68
C LEU A 7 -6.87 13.71 47.84
N LEU A 8 -7.75 14.16 46.93
CA LEU A 8 -8.29 13.30 45.87
C LEU A 8 -7.16 13.01 44.87
N LEU A 9 -6.61 11.80 44.92
CA LEU A 9 -5.79 11.26 43.86
C LEU A 9 -6.71 10.91 42.68
N THR A 10 -6.88 11.82 41.73
CA THR A 10 -7.48 11.48 40.44
C THR A 10 -6.48 10.64 39.65
N LEU A 11 -6.72 9.33 39.56
CA LEU A 11 -6.13 8.51 38.50
C LEU A 11 -6.62 9.09 37.16
N LEU A 12 -5.75 9.81 36.45
CA LEU A 12 -5.93 10.02 35.01
C LEU A 12 -5.80 8.64 34.36
N ALA A 13 -6.92 8.05 33.97
CA ALA A 13 -6.90 6.97 33.00
C ALA A 13 -6.23 7.53 31.73
N ALA A 14 -5.09 6.98 31.34
CA ALA A 14 -4.48 7.30 30.06
C ALA A 14 -5.53 7.02 28.99
N ALA A 15 -5.82 8.01 28.14
CA ALA A 15 -6.69 7.80 27.00
C ALA A 15 -6.12 6.61 26.20
N PRO A 16 -6.94 5.65 25.76
CA PRO A 16 -6.45 4.58 24.91
C PRO A 16 -5.79 5.24 23.70
N ALA A 17 -4.49 5.02 23.58
CA ALA A 17 -3.73 5.58 22.50
C ALA A 17 -4.22 4.97 21.19
N ALA A 18 -4.30 5.78 20.14
CA ALA A 18 -5.01 5.40 18.93
C ALA A 18 -4.30 4.22 18.24
N ALA A 19 -5.05 3.19 17.86
CA ALA A 19 -4.50 1.94 17.30
C ALA A 19 -3.81 2.13 15.93
N TRP A 20 -3.92 3.29 15.29
CA TRP A 20 -3.10 3.58 14.11
C TRP A 20 -1.61 3.78 14.42
N THR A 21 -1.24 3.81 15.70
CA THR A 21 0.15 3.81 16.19
C THR A 21 0.66 2.40 16.52
N ASP A 22 -0.09 1.35 16.18
CA ASP A 22 0.28 -0.04 16.49
C ASP A 22 1.62 -0.44 15.87
N ASP A 23 1.98 0.13 14.72
CA ASP A 23 3.31 -0.07 14.14
C ASP A 23 4.44 0.45 15.04
N VAL A 24 4.23 1.59 15.72
CA VAL A 24 5.20 2.16 16.66
C VAL A 24 5.25 1.31 17.93
N ARG A 25 4.10 0.83 18.41
CA ARG A 25 4.06 -0.11 19.54
C ARG A 25 4.79 -1.39 19.22
N CYS A 26 4.57 -1.95 18.03
CA CYS A 26 5.30 -3.13 17.56
C CYS A 26 6.82 -2.92 17.69
N VAL A 27 7.34 -1.81 17.17
CA VAL A 27 8.76 -1.48 17.32
C VAL A 27 9.14 -1.40 18.80
N GLN A 28 8.38 -0.67 19.63
CA GLN A 28 8.67 -0.55 21.07
C GLN A 28 8.67 -1.91 21.78
N GLU A 29 7.70 -2.78 21.52
CA GLU A 29 7.61 -4.13 22.10
C GLU A 29 8.77 -5.02 21.67
N GLN A 30 9.13 -4.96 20.39
CA GLN A 30 10.29 -5.68 19.84
C GLN A 30 11.60 -5.21 20.50
N LEU A 31 11.74 -3.91 20.77
CA LEU A 31 12.91 -3.37 21.47
C LEU A 31 12.96 -3.82 22.93
N VAL A 32 11.82 -3.88 23.62
CA VAL A 32 11.71 -4.46 24.97
C VAL A 32 12.12 -5.93 24.95
N GLN A 33 11.63 -6.71 23.99
CA GLN A 33 11.96 -8.13 23.85
C GLN A 33 13.45 -8.35 23.54
N ALA A 34 14.09 -7.44 22.80
CA ALA A 34 15.53 -7.41 22.56
C ALA A 34 16.35 -6.88 23.77
N GLY A 35 15.71 -6.67 24.93
CA GLY A 35 16.37 -6.26 26.17
C GLY A 35 16.78 -4.79 26.24
N GLN A 36 16.27 -3.94 25.36
CA GLN A 36 16.45 -2.48 25.42
C GLN A 36 15.28 -1.80 26.14
N ASP A 37 15.50 -0.58 26.64
CA ASP A 37 14.44 0.24 27.25
C ASP A 37 14.07 1.41 26.30
N PRO A 38 13.03 1.24 25.47
CA PRO A 38 12.55 2.29 24.57
C PRO A 38 11.70 3.36 25.27
N GLY A 39 11.53 3.28 26.59
CA GLY A 39 10.50 4.00 27.32
C GLY A 39 9.16 3.25 27.34
N PRO A 40 8.04 3.92 27.64
CA PRO A 40 6.72 3.28 27.64
C PRO A 40 6.33 2.81 26.22
N VAL A 41 5.61 1.70 26.14
CA VAL A 41 4.99 1.19 24.90
C VAL A 41 3.69 1.97 24.63
N ASP A 42 3.84 3.25 24.28
CA ASP A 42 2.74 4.20 24.13
C ASP A 42 2.38 4.49 22.67
N GLY A 43 3.14 3.97 21.70
CA GLY A 43 2.97 4.25 20.28
C GLY A 43 3.52 5.63 19.86
N VAL A 44 4.33 6.28 20.69
CA VAL A 44 4.95 7.59 20.41
C VAL A 44 6.46 7.40 20.22
N VAL A 45 6.97 7.89 19.09
CA VAL A 45 8.42 7.85 18.83
C VAL A 45 9.12 8.91 19.69
N GLY A 46 9.80 8.45 20.75
CA GLY A 46 10.57 9.31 21.66
C GLY A 46 12.09 9.11 21.58
N PRO A 47 12.90 9.97 22.24
CA PRO A 47 14.36 9.85 22.25
C PRO A 47 14.87 8.49 22.76
N ARG A 48 14.17 7.91 23.74
CA ARG A 48 14.50 6.57 24.28
C ARG A 48 14.25 5.47 23.25
N THR A 49 13.11 5.52 22.55
CA THR A 49 12.78 4.60 21.46
C THR A 49 13.83 4.67 20.35
N LEU A 50 14.23 5.88 19.93
CA LEU A 50 15.27 6.08 18.93
C LEU A 50 16.66 5.59 19.39
N ALA A 51 17.00 5.78 20.66
CA ALA A 51 18.26 5.27 21.21
C ALA A 51 18.28 3.74 21.26
N ALA A 52 17.22 3.11 21.78
CA ALA A 52 17.05 1.67 21.82
C ALA A 52 17.09 1.05 20.41
N LEU A 53 16.37 1.65 19.45
CA LEU A 53 16.37 1.18 18.07
C LEU A 53 17.77 1.19 17.46
N ARG A 54 18.57 2.25 17.66
CA ARG A 54 19.94 2.29 17.14
C ARG A 54 20.80 1.14 17.67
N THR A 55 20.62 0.77 18.93
CA THR A 55 21.33 -0.37 19.54
C THR A 55 20.92 -1.69 18.89
N VAL A 56 19.62 -1.98 18.86
CA VAL A 56 19.11 -3.25 18.29
C VAL A 56 19.41 -3.34 16.81
N ALA A 57 19.18 -2.27 16.04
CA ALA A 57 19.46 -2.22 14.62
C ALA A 57 20.95 -2.53 14.32
N ALA A 58 21.87 -2.05 15.15
CA ALA A 58 23.29 -2.36 15.01
C ALA A 58 23.63 -3.82 15.40
N GLN A 59 22.97 -4.37 16.42
CA GLN A 59 23.16 -5.76 16.86
C GLN A 59 22.65 -6.77 15.82
N GLU A 60 21.48 -6.50 15.25
CA GLU A 60 20.80 -7.36 14.27
C GLU A 60 21.26 -7.11 12.82
N GLY A 61 22.18 -6.16 12.59
CA GLY A 61 22.62 -5.79 11.24
C GLY A 61 21.52 -5.17 10.37
N VAL A 62 20.47 -4.61 10.99
CA VAL A 62 19.35 -3.96 10.29
C VAL A 62 19.70 -2.52 10.00
N THR A 63 20.04 -2.20 8.75
CA THR A 63 20.33 -0.82 8.31
C THR A 63 19.15 -0.23 7.56
N SER A 64 18.55 0.86 8.04
CA SER A 64 17.55 1.64 7.28
C SER A 64 18.09 3.04 6.98
N GLY A 65 17.94 3.48 5.73
CA GLY A 65 18.17 4.87 5.34
C GLY A 65 17.02 5.80 5.77
N HIS A 66 15.90 5.25 6.25
CA HIS A 66 14.77 6.03 6.75
C HIS A 66 14.75 6.07 8.28
N ALA A 67 14.66 7.27 8.85
CA ALA A 67 14.46 7.44 10.29
C ALA A 67 13.15 6.80 10.75
N LEU A 68 13.10 6.30 11.98
CA LEU A 68 11.85 5.87 12.60
C LEU A 68 10.95 7.09 12.85
N THR A 69 9.78 7.07 12.24
CA THR A 69 8.65 7.98 12.49
C THR A 69 7.38 7.14 12.56
N SER A 70 6.24 7.74 12.92
CA SER A 70 4.95 7.04 12.75
C SER A 70 4.73 6.59 11.31
N ASP A 71 5.24 7.33 10.32
CA ASP A 71 5.10 7.04 8.89
C ASP A 71 5.97 5.91 8.36
N THR A 72 7.07 5.58 9.04
CA THR A 72 8.00 4.51 8.65
C THR A 72 8.02 3.34 9.63
N ALA A 73 7.24 3.43 10.71
CA ALA A 73 7.23 2.44 11.80
C ALA A 73 6.85 1.03 11.32
N THR A 74 5.92 0.91 10.36
CA THR A 74 5.51 -0.42 9.86
C THR A 74 6.69 -1.12 9.18
N THR A 75 7.50 -0.38 8.41
CA THR A 75 8.72 -0.91 7.80
C THR A 75 9.75 -1.31 8.85
N TRP A 76 9.93 -0.53 9.91
CA TRP A 76 10.83 -0.89 11.02
C TRP A 76 10.36 -2.15 11.77
N CYS A 77 9.07 -2.22 12.13
CA CYS A 77 8.42 -3.37 12.78
C CYS A 77 8.61 -4.66 11.97
N ARG A 78 8.38 -4.58 10.65
CA ARG A 78 8.63 -5.68 9.71
C ARG A 78 10.09 -6.11 9.73
N ARG A 79 11.02 -5.16 9.60
CA ARG A 79 12.45 -5.48 9.46
C ARG A 79 13.08 -6.08 10.70
N LEU A 80 12.70 -5.61 11.89
CA LEU A 80 13.12 -6.24 13.13
C LEU A 80 12.63 -7.69 13.20
N GLY A 81 11.37 -7.97 12.83
CA GLY A 81 10.83 -9.33 12.75
C GLY A 81 11.42 -10.20 11.63
N GLN A 82 11.97 -9.59 10.58
CA GLN A 82 12.69 -10.32 9.53
C GLN A 82 14.10 -10.70 9.99
N ALA A 83 14.77 -9.84 10.76
CA ALA A 83 16.09 -10.11 11.31
C ALA A 83 16.04 -11.14 12.45
N ASP A 84 15.06 -11.01 13.35
CA ASP A 84 14.79 -11.98 14.40
C ASP A 84 13.35 -12.52 14.28
N PRO A 85 13.17 -13.77 13.81
CA PRO A 85 11.85 -14.38 13.68
C PRO A 85 11.03 -14.46 14.98
N ALA A 86 11.65 -14.43 16.16
CA ALA A 86 10.92 -14.40 17.43
C ALA A 86 10.13 -13.09 17.60
N LEU A 87 10.61 -12.01 16.97
CA LEU A 87 9.98 -10.69 17.02
C LEU A 87 8.74 -10.58 16.11
N ARG A 88 8.46 -11.58 15.27
CA ARG A 88 7.25 -11.63 14.43
C ARG A 88 5.97 -11.81 15.24
N ALA A 89 6.07 -12.35 16.45
CA ALA A 89 4.93 -12.49 17.36
C ALA A 89 4.31 -11.14 17.76
N TYR A 90 5.06 -10.03 17.60
CA TYR A 90 4.61 -8.66 17.89
C TYR A 90 4.06 -7.93 16.67
N TRP A 91 4.04 -8.56 15.49
CA TRP A 91 3.45 -7.93 14.32
C TRP A 91 1.94 -7.76 14.50
N PRO A 92 1.38 -6.55 14.30
CA PRO A 92 -0.06 -6.35 14.28
C PRO A 92 -0.81 -7.35 13.37
N SER A 93 -0.22 -7.68 12.23
CA SER A 93 -0.75 -8.66 11.27
C SER A 93 -0.90 -10.08 11.80
N ALA A 94 -0.14 -10.45 12.84
CA ALA A 94 -0.22 -11.77 13.48
C ALA A 94 -1.56 -12.00 14.20
N THR A 95 -2.22 -10.91 14.62
CA THR A 95 -3.57 -10.97 15.20
C THR A 95 -4.63 -10.83 14.11
N ASN A 96 -4.56 -9.74 13.33
CA ASN A 96 -5.44 -9.51 12.18
C ASN A 96 -4.65 -8.78 11.10
N ALA A 97 -4.44 -9.40 9.94
CA ALA A 97 -3.81 -8.73 8.80
C ALA A 97 -4.73 -7.65 8.19
N VAL A 98 -6.03 -7.94 8.11
CA VAL A 98 -7.03 -7.04 7.52
C VAL A 98 -8.30 -7.06 8.36
N VAL A 99 -8.83 -5.88 8.71
CA VAL A 99 -10.11 -5.71 9.41
C VAL A 99 -11.11 -5.07 8.46
N VAL A 100 -12.13 -5.85 8.06
CA VAL A 100 -13.15 -5.41 7.10
C VAL A 100 -14.44 -5.03 7.81
N GLN A 101 -14.88 -3.78 7.62
CA GLN A 101 -16.16 -3.27 8.07
C GLN A 101 -17.08 -3.04 6.86
N THR A 102 -18.33 -3.48 6.97
CA THR A 102 -19.33 -3.36 5.92
C THR A 102 -20.53 -2.57 6.43
N GLY A 103 -20.94 -1.55 5.69
CA GLY A 103 -22.13 -0.76 5.94
C GLY A 103 -23.42 -1.58 5.78
N ALA A 104 -24.49 -1.08 6.40
CA ALA A 104 -25.80 -1.72 6.38
C ALA A 104 -26.48 -1.63 5.01
N GLY A 105 -26.09 -0.66 4.17
CA GLY A 105 -26.59 -0.50 2.81
C GLY A 105 -25.97 -1.47 1.78
N VAL A 106 -24.93 -2.21 2.16
CA VAL A 106 -24.30 -3.21 1.30
C VAL A 106 -25.13 -4.50 1.31
N ASP A 107 -25.37 -5.08 0.12
CA ASP A 107 -26.06 -6.37 0.00
C ASP A 107 -25.42 -7.43 0.93
N PRO A 108 -26.18 -8.16 1.76
CA PRO A 108 -25.61 -9.06 2.77
C PRO A 108 -24.74 -10.19 2.20
N VAL A 109 -25.06 -10.68 0.99
CA VAL A 109 -24.26 -11.73 0.33
C VAL A 109 -22.95 -11.15 -0.14
N LEU A 110 -22.98 -9.98 -0.78
CA LEU A 110 -21.77 -9.27 -1.21
C LEU A 110 -20.91 -8.85 -0.02
N ALA A 111 -21.51 -8.34 1.06
CA ALA A 111 -20.81 -7.99 2.30
C ALA A 111 -20.11 -9.21 2.94
N ARG A 112 -20.77 -10.38 2.95
CA ARG A 112 -20.13 -11.62 3.43
C ARG A 112 -18.99 -12.04 2.52
N LEU A 113 -19.17 -11.97 1.20
CA LEU A 113 -18.14 -12.32 0.23
C LEU A 113 -16.89 -11.45 0.41
N ILE A 114 -17.04 -10.12 0.47
CA ILE A 114 -15.90 -9.20 0.62
C ILE A 114 -15.18 -9.44 1.95
N ARG A 115 -15.91 -9.63 3.07
CA ARG A 115 -15.30 -9.91 4.38
C ARG A 115 -14.44 -11.17 4.41
N VAL A 116 -14.76 -12.17 3.58
CA VAL A 116 -13.98 -13.41 3.48
C VAL A 116 -12.86 -13.28 2.46
N ARG A 117 -13.18 -12.85 1.23
CA ARG A 117 -12.22 -12.85 0.12
C ARG A 117 -11.18 -11.76 0.23
N LEU A 118 -11.46 -10.61 0.80
CA LEU A 118 -10.49 -9.52 0.83
C LEU A 118 -9.25 -9.82 1.69
N PRO A 119 -9.37 -10.36 2.93
CA PRO A 119 -8.20 -10.80 3.67
C PRO A 119 -7.37 -11.87 2.93
N GLU A 120 -8.04 -12.81 2.25
CA GLU A 120 -7.38 -13.86 1.45
C GLU A 120 -6.65 -13.25 0.24
N LEU A 121 -7.30 -12.36 -0.52
CA LEU A 121 -6.69 -11.66 -1.65
C LEU A 121 -5.51 -10.79 -1.22
N HIS A 122 -5.61 -10.11 -0.07
CA HIS A 122 -4.49 -9.34 0.48
C HIS A 122 -3.27 -10.23 0.78
N GLN A 123 -3.50 -11.42 1.35
CA GLN A 123 -2.43 -12.40 1.56
C GLN A 123 -1.90 -12.98 0.23
N GLU A 124 -2.77 -13.24 -0.74
CA GLU A 124 -2.38 -13.69 -2.09
C GLU A 124 -1.48 -12.64 -2.79
N VAL A 125 -1.80 -11.34 -2.68
CA VAL A 125 -0.97 -10.24 -3.20
C VAL A 125 0.40 -10.22 -2.51
N ALA A 126 0.45 -10.31 -1.18
CA ALA A 126 1.71 -10.35 -0.43
C ALA A 126 2.58 -11.55 -0.82
N ALA A 127 1.97 -12.73 -0.95
CA ALA A 127 2.63 -13.96 -1.38
C ALA A 127 3.14 -13.87 -2.82
N LEU A 128 2.34 -13.30 -3.73
CA LEU A 128 2.71 -13.08 -5.13
C LEU A 128 3.94 -12.16 -5.23
N LEU A 129 3.96 -11.08 -4.44
CA LEU A 129 5.10 -10.16 -4.34
C LEU A 129 6.26 -10.72 -3.51
N GLY A 130 6.12 -11.90 -2.89
CA GLY A 130 7.17 -12.54 -2.10
C GLY A 130 7.55 -11.74 -0.85
N VAL A 131 6.59 -11.09 -0.21
CA VAL A 131 6.81 -10.24 0.97
C VAL A 131 5.98 -10.69 2.16
N GLU A 132 6.52 -10.45 3.35
CA GLU A 132 5.79 -10.56 4.62
C GLU A 132 5.33 -9.16 5.06
N LEU A 133 4.20 -9.09 5.75
CA LEU A 133 3.56 -7.85 6.16
C LEU A 133 3.40 -7.84 7.67
N SER A 134 3.73 -6.71 8.30
CA SER A 134 3.64 -6.57 9.75
C SER A 134 2.42 -5.79 10.21
N GLY A 135 1.89 -4.88 9.38
CA GLY A 135 0.80 -3.99 9.74
C GLY A 135 -0.58 -4.65 9.61
N THR A 136 -1.56 -4.03 10.27
CA THR A 136 -2.99 -4.32 10.09
C THR A 136 -3.62 -3.24 9.23
N ASP A 137 -4.26 -3.64 8.12
CA ASP A 137 -5.01 -2.72 7.28
C ASP A 137 -6.50 -2.70 7.64
N ARG A 138 -7.12 -1.52 7.56
CA ARG A 138 -8.56 -1.34 7.73
C ARG A 138 -9.26 -1.20 6.40
N VAL A 139 -10.43 -1.81 6.28
CA VAL A 139 -11.23 -1.71 5.06
C VAL A 139 -12.64 -1.29 5.40
N PHE A 140 -13.10 -0.23 4.77
CA PHE A 140 -14.47 0.24 4.86
C PHE A 140 -15.21 -0.01 3.55
N VAL A 141 -16.28 -0.79 3.60
CA VAL A 141 -17.14 -1.09 2.45
C VAL A 141 -18.50 -0.47 2.71
N GLY A 142 -18.95 0.45 1.88
CA GLY A 142 -20.21 1.14 2.08
C GLY A 142 -20.99 1.37 0.79
N ALA A 143 -22.29 1.58 0.96
CA ALA A 143 -23.25 1.87 -0.10
C ALA A 143 -23.52 3.38 -0.18
N GLY A 144 -22.53 4.11 -0.68
CA GLY A 144 -22.58 5.56 -0.85
C GLY A 144 -21.73 6.34 0.16
N ILE A 145 -21.53 7.62 -0.16
CA ILE A 145 -20.57 8.49 0.52
C ILE A 145 -20.94 8.75 1.99
N ASP A 146 -22.23 8.98 2.30
CA ASP A 146 -22.65 9.33 3.65
C ASP A 146 -22.43 8.20 4.66
N GLU A 147 -22.72 6.96 4.25
CA GLU A 147 -22.45 5.77 5.07
C GLU A 147 -20.95 5.58 5.29
N LEU A 148 -20.15 5.65 4.21
CA LEU A 148 -18.69 5.56 4.30
C LEU A 148 -18.09 6.64 5.21
N ARG A 149 -18.53 7.89 5.08
CA ARG A 149 -18.10 9.00 5.93
C ARG A 149 -18.38 8.69 7.41
N GLN A 150 -19.58 8.23 7.74
CA GLN A 150 -19.95 7.90 9.12
C GLN A 150 -19.11 6.74 9.66
N MET A 151 -18.90 5.69 8.87
CA MET A 151 -18.07 4.55 9.28
C MET A 151 -16.63 4.97 9.55
N ILE A 152 -16.01 5.70 8.61
CA ILE A 152 -14.62 6.14 8.72
C ILE A 152 -14.45 7.12 9.89
N THR A 153 -15.30 8.13 10.01
CA THR A 153 -15.18 9.11 11.12
C THR A 153 -15.53 8.53 12.50
N GLY A 154 -16.31 7.45 12.54
CA GLY A 154 -16.64 6.72 13.77
C GLY A 154 -15.53 5.79 14.26
N ASP A 155 -14.59 5.42 13.40
CA ASP A 155 -13.48 4.52 13.73
C ASP A 155 -12.23 5.33 14.13
N ARG A 156 -11.63 5.00 15.29
CA ARG A 156 -10.43 5.69 15.83
C ARG A 156 -9.14 4.89 15.68
N GLN A 157 -9.22 3.75 15.02
CA GLN A 157 -8.17 2.75 14.95
C GLN A 157 -7.52 2.68 13.56
N HIS A 158 -7.69 3.71 12.74
CA HIS A 158 -6.98 3.90 11.48
C HIS A 158 -6.31 5.26 11.39
N ARG A 159 -5.37 5.39 10.45
CA ARG A 159 -4.70 6.66 10.17
C ARG A 159 -5.72 7.66 9.61
N PRO A 160 -5.72 8.93 10.05
CA PRO A 160 -6.62 9.93 9.49
C PRO A 160 -6.44 10.08 7.98
N ILE A 161 -7.56 10.11 7.25
CA ILE A 161 -7.57 10.38 5.81
C ILE A 161 -7.70 11.89 5.62
N ALA A 162 -6.66 12.52 5.05
CA ALA A 162 -6.68 13.94 4.76
C ALA A 162 -7.73 14.26 3.68
N ASN A 163 -8.50 15.34 3.88
CA ASN A 163 -9.57 15.77 2.96
C ASN A 163 -10.57 14.66 2.59
N LEU A 164 -10.98 13.87 3.59
CA LEU A 164 -11.85 12.68 3.41
C LEU A 164 -13.04 12.93 2.46
N ASP A 165 -13.75 14.05 2.61
CA ASP A 165 -14.91 14.37 1.77
C ASP A 165 -14.56 14.46 0.29
N ALA A 166 -13.50 15.19 -0.06
CA ALA A 166 -13.07 15.34 -1.45
C ALA A 166 -12.57 14.01 -2.02
N VAL A 167 -11.87 13.19 -1.23
CA VAL A 167 -11.40 11.86 -1.67
C VAL A 167 -12.58 10.93 -1.92
N LEU A 168 -13.57 10.92 -1.02
CA LEU A 168 -14.78 10.14 -1.22
C LEU A 168 -15.52 10.60 -2.48
N GLU A 169 -15.72 11.90 -2.68
CA GLU A 169 -16.41 12.42 -3.87
C GLU A 169 -15.72 12.03 -5.18
N ASP A 170 -14.38 12.10 -5.22
CA ASP A 170 -13.58 11.78 -6.41
C ASP A 170 -13.62 10.28 -6.77
N HIS A 171 -13.52 9.40 -5.77
CA HIS A 171 -13.37 7.95 -5.99
C HIS A 171 -14.69 7.17 -5.91
N CYS A 172 -15.71 7.70 -5.24
CA CYS A 172 -17.00 7.03 -5.04
C CYS A 172 -18.05 7.37 -6.10
N ASN A 173 -17.83 8.44 -6.88
CA ASN A 173 -18.75 8.89 -7.92
C ASN A 173 -18.31 8.62 -9.39
N PRO A 174 -17.60 7.52 -9.75
CA PRO A 174 -17.17 7.32 -11.12
C PRO A 174 -18.24 6.55 -11.89
N SER A 175 -19.21 7.25 -12.48
CA SER A 175 -19.98 6.72 -13.64
C SER A 175 -20.80 5.42 -13.46
N GLY A 176 -21.12 5.01 -12.22
CA GLY A 176 -22.00 3.86 -11.92
C GLY A 176 -21.30 2.50 -11.74
N ARG A 177 -19.97 2.46 -11.69
CA ARG A 177 -19.16 1.27 -11.38
C ARG A 177 -18.85 1.19 -9.87
N ILE A 178 -18.27 0.08 -9.43
CA ILE A 178 -17.61 -0.01 -8.11
C ILE A 178 -16.47 1.03 -8.07
N GLY A 179 -16.43 1.85 -7.02
CA GLY A 179 -15.34 2.78 -6.75
C GLY A 179 -14.50 2.26 -5.59
N ALA A 180 -13.20 2.54 -5.61
CA ALA A 180 -12.33 2.19 -4.49
C ALA A 180 -11.10 3.10 -4.46
N PHE A 181 -10.42 3.14 -3.31
CA PHE A 181 -9.11 3.74 -3.15
C PHE A 181 -8.42 3.18 -1.91
N ALA A 182 -7.10 3.25 -1.92
CA ALA A 182 -6.25 2.95 -0.77
C ALA A 182 -5.47 4.19 -0.32
N THR A 183 -5.34 4.31 1.00
CA THR A 183 -4.41 5.19 1.68
C THR A 183 -3.60 4.35 2.67
N PRO A 184 -2.53 4.87 3.28
CA PRO A 184 -1.69 4.11 4.20
C PRO A 184 -2.51 3.50 5.35
N GLY A 185 -2.61 2.16 5.39
CA GLY A 185 -3.37 1.45 6.41
C GLY A 185 -4.89 1.38 6.19
N VAL A 186 -5.43 1.98 5.12
CA VAL A 186 -6.89 2.06 4.89
C VAL A 186 -7.25 1.86 3.42
N MET A 187 -8.16 0.93 3.16
CA MET A 187 -8.86 0.81 1.88
C MET A 187 -10.33 1.22 2.07
N VAL A 188 -10.89 1.89 1.07
CA VAL A 188 -12.30 2.21 1.00
C VAL A 188 -12.89 1.64 -0.29
N ILE A 189 -14.02 0.96 -0.17
CA ILE A 189 -14.78 0.40 -1.29
C ILE A 189 -16.17 1.03 -1.27
N CYS A 190 -16.51 1.72 -2.35
CA CYS A 190 -17.82 2.32 -2.55
C CYS A 190 -18.63 1.54 -3.57
N LEU A 191 -19.80 1.08 -3.10
CA LEU A 191 -20.80 0.41 -3.90
C LEU A 191 -22.00 1.32 -4.09
N ARG A 192 -22.75 1.11 -5.18
CA ARG A 192 -24.10 1.66 -5.27
C ARG A 192 -25.03 0.93 -4.29
N PRO A 193 -26.04 1.61 -3.72
CA PRO A 193 -27.07 0.94 -2.95
C PRO A 193 -27.68 -0.23 -3.71
N ASN A 194 -27.84 -1.38 -3.04
CA ASN A 194 -28.40 -2.61 -3.59
C ASN A 194 -27.59 -3.24 -4.74
N THR A 195 -26.29 -2.93 -4.90
CA THR A 195 -25.43 -3.63 -5.86
C THR A 195 -25.41 -5.13 -5.57
N ARG A 196 -25.78 -5.96 -6.56
CA ARG A 196 -25.75 -7.42 -6.44
C ARG A 196 -24.66 -8.01 -7.34
N LEU A 197 -23.98 -9.02 -6.80
CA LEU A 197 -22.98 -9.78 -7.54
C LEU A 197 -23.62 -10.51 -8.73
N LEU A 198 -22.87 -10.65 -9.83
CA LEU A 198 -23.24 -11.30 -11.08
C LEU A 198 -24.33 -10.61 -11.91
N THR A 199 -25.19 -9.79 -11.29
CA THR A 199 -26.18 -8.98 -12.01
C THR A 199 -25.67 -7.57 -12.27
N ASP A 200 -25.16 -6.89 -11.25
CA ASP A 200 -24.70 -5.50 -11.32
C ASP A 200 -23.17 -5.40 -11.32
N LEU A 201 -22.50 -6.39 -10.73
CA LEU A 201 -21.05 -6.45 -10.59
C LEU A 201 -20.52 -7.84 -10.92
N ALA A 202 -19.70 -7.96 -11.95
CA ALA A 202 -19.02 -9.20 -12.28
C ALA A 202 -18.02 -9.57 -11.17
N TYR A 203 -17.88 -10.87 -10.89
CA TYR A 203 -16.96 -11.35 -9.86
C TYR A 203 -15.50 -11.04 -10.20
N SER A 204 -15.07 -11.17 -11.46
CA SER A 204 -13.70 -10.82 -11.87
C SER A 204 -13.42 -9.33 -11.66
N THR A 205 -14.38 -8.45 -11.97
CA THR A 205 -14.27 -7.00 -11.70
C THR A 205 -14.15 -6.72 -10.22
N LEU A 206 -14.92 -7.41 -9.36
CA LEU A 206 -14.76 -7.29 -7.91
C LEU A 206 -13.34 -7.69 -7.50
N VAL A 207 -12.87 -8.88 -7.90
CA VAL A 207 -11.54 -9.37 -7.53
C VAL A 207 -10.46 -8.41 -8.01
N PHE A 208 -10.51 -7.97 -9.28
CA PHE A 208 -9.60 -6.98 -9.85
C PHE A 208 -9.47 -5.75 -8.94
N VAL A 209 -10.59 -5.11 -8.61
CA VAL A 209 -10.59 -3.90 -7.77
C VAL A 209 -10.04 -4.18 -6.38
N LEU A 210 -10.45 -5.28 -5.75
CA LEU A 210 -9.95 -5.64 -4.42
C LEU A 210 -8.44 -5.86 -4.41
N THR A 211 -7.90 -6.52 -5.44
CA THR A 211 -6.46 -6.80 -5.55
C THR A 211 -5.64 -5.59 -5.99
N HIS A 212 -6.22 -4.71 -6.80
CA HIS A 212 -5.63 -3.41 -7.15
C HIS A 212 -5.36 -2.59 -5.89
N GLU A 213 -6.41 -2.37 -5.10
CA GLU A 213 -6.28 -1.57 -3.87
C GLU A 213 -5.46 -2.29 -2.80
N ALA A 214 -5.54 -3.62 -2.71
CA ALA A 214 -4.69 -4.39 -1.79
C ALA A 214 -3.21 -4.24 -2.16
N THR A 215 -2.88 -4.11 -3.45
CA THR A 215 -1.50 -3.85 -3.88
C THR A 215 -0.97 -2.54 -3.32
N HIS A 216 -1.79 -1.49 -3.29
CA HIS A 216 -1.40 -0.22 -2.66
C HIS A 216 -1.21 -0.34 -1.14
N LEU A 217 -2.07 -1.07 -0.43
CA LEU A 217 -1.85 -1.36 1.00
C LEU A 217 -0.52 -2.04 1.24
N VAL A 218 -0.20 -3.08 0.43
CA VAL A 218 1.10 -3.75 0.49
C VAL A 218 2.23 -2.77 0.20
N GLN A 219 2.14 -1.98 -0.87
CA GLN A 219 3.16 -0.97 -1.20
C GLN A 219 3.43 -0.01 -0.02
N PHE A 220 2.38 0.51 0.63
CA PHE A 220 2.51 1.37 1.81
C PHE A 220 3.17 0.67 3.00
N GLN A 221 2.88 -0.61 3.24
CA GLN A 221 3.55 -1.37 4.29
C GLN A 221 5.03 -1.65 3.97
N LEU A 222 5.38 -1.77 2.69
CA LEU A 222 6.76 -2.01 2.28
C LEU A 222 7.61 -0.75 2.42
N THR A 223 7.10 0.40 1.99
CA THR A 223 7.88 1.66 1.89
C THR A 223 7.67 2.61 3.06
N GLY A 224 6.48 2.62 3.68
CA GLY A 224 6.04 3.69 4.58
C GLY A 224 5.70 4.98 3.82
N LEU A 225 5.77 6.12 4.50
CA LEU A 225 5.58 7.43 3.88
C LEU A 225 6.78 8.35 4.10
N PRO A 226 7.11 9.20 3.11
CA PRO A 226 8.09 10.26 3.30
C PRO A 226 7.48 11.36 4.19
N GLY A 227 8.35 12.11 4.87
CA GLY A 227 7.92 13.18 5.76
C GLY A 227 7.03 14.23 5.07
N SER A 228 6.20 14.88 5.88
CA SER A 228 5.35 15.99 5.41
C SER A 228 6.17 17.07 4.70
N GLY A 229 5.65 17.61 3.60
CA GLY A 229 6.33 18.62 2.79
C GLY A 229 7.42 18.09 1.84
N THR A 230 7.65 16.77 1.78
CA THR A 230 8.59 16.20 0.79
C THR A 230 8.19 16.58 -0.63
N ALA A 231 9.14 17.17 -1.37
CA ALA A 231 8.99 17.59 -2.75
C ALA A 231 8.69 16.41 -3.69
N ALA A 232 8.15 16.69 -4.88
CA ALA A 232 7.69 15.66 -5.81
C ALA A 232 8.81 14.69 -6.24
N ASP A 233 10.00 15.20 -6.53
CA ASP A 233 11.19 14.39 -6.85
C ASP A 233 11.63 13.52 -5.65
N GLY A 234 11.61 14.08 -4.44
CA GLY A 234 11.86 13.36 -3.20
C GLY A 234 10.86 12.23 -2.98
N ARG A 235 9.58 12.45 -3.28
CA ARG A 235 8.55 11.40 -3.21
C ARG A 235 8.78 10.30 -4.24
N VAL A 236 9.11 10.64 -5.49
CA VAL A 236 9.44 9.64 -6.51
C VAL A 236 10.63 8.77 -6.08
N ARG A 237 11.64 9.37 -5.44
CA ARG A 237 12.80 8.62 -4.92
C ARG A 237 12.44 7.71 -3.73
N PHE A 238 11.40 8.02 -2.97
CA PHE A 238 10.99 7.30 -1.77
C PHE A 238 9.93 6.24 -2.06
N GLU A 239 8.83 6.65 -2.68
CA GLU A 239 7.62 5.84 -2.91
C GLU A 239 7.69 5.08 -4.25
N GLY A 240 8.50 5.58 -5.20
CA GLY A 240 8.46 5.20 -6.61
C GLY A 240 7.60 6.16 -7.44
N PRO A 241 7.68 6.07 -8.79
CA PRO A 241 6.91 6.92 -9.69
C PRO A 241 5.48 6.41 -9.89
N MET A 242 4.51 7.29 -10.10
CA MET A 242 3.09 6.92 -10.22
C MET A 242 2.80 5.89 -11.31
N TRP A 243 3.50 5.94 -12.46
CA TRP A 243 3.35 4.89 -13.50
C TRP A 243 3.65 3.49 -12.97
N LEU A 244 4.56 3.35 -12.01
CA LEU A 244 4.90 2.06 -11.42
C LEU A 244 3.91 1.67 -10.33
N LEU A 245 3.50 2.61 -9.47
CA LEU A 245 2.55 2.32 -8.39
C LEU A 245 1.22 1.83 -8.94
N GLU A 246 0.61 2.61 -9.83
CA GLU A 246 -0.67 2.27 -10.47
C GLU A 246 -0.52 1.13 -11.47
N GLY A 247 0.53 1.17 -12.29
CA GLY A 247 0.78 0.12 -13.29
C GLY A 247 0.98 -1.25 -12.67
N LEU A 248 1.69 -1.35 -11.54
CA LEU A 248 1.84 -2.63 -10.84
C LEU A 248 0.52 -3.10 -10.21
N ALA A 249 -0.27 -2.17 -9.66
CA ALA A 249 -1.59 -2.50 -9.10
C ALA A 249 -2.53 -3.05 -10.19
N ASP A 250 -2.52 -2.46 -11.39
CA ASP A 250 -3.25 -2.99 -12.57
C ASP A 250 -2.75 -4.40 -12.95
N VAL A 251 -1.42 -4.61 -12.99
CA VAL A 251 -0.84 -5.92 -13.36
C VAL A 251 -1.23 -7.00 -12.35
N VAL A 252 -1.13 -6.72 -11.05
CA VAL A 252 -1.57 -7.66 -10.00
C VAL A 252 -3.08 -7.88 -10.06
N GLY A 253 -3.83 -6.80 -10.29
CA GLY A 253 -5.28 -6.80 -10.48
C GLY A 253 -5.72 -7.76 -11.57
N HIS A 254 -5.13 -7.65 -12.76
CA HIS A 254 -5.43 -8.53 -13.89
C HIS A 254 -4.92 -9.96 -13.67
N ALA A 255 -3.75 -10.14 -13.06
CA ALA A 255 -3.19 -11.47 -12.80
C ALA A 255 -4.07 -12.31 -11.86
N LEU A 256 -4.68 -11.69 -10.84
CA LEU A 256 -5.53 -12.39 -9.88
C LEU A 256 -7.02 -12.35 -10.25
N GLY A 257 -7.51 -11.21 -10.75
CA GLY A 257 -8.92 -11.00 -11.10
C GLY A 257 -9.31 -11.65 -12.41
N ASP A 258 -8.54 -11.40 -13.46
CA ASP A 258 -8.80 -11.89 -14.82
C ASP A 258 -7.99 -13.13 -15.18
N ARG A 259 -6.99 -13.49 -14.36
CA ARG A 259 -6.07 -14.62 -14.55
C ARG A 259 -5.26 -14.54 -15.84
N LEU A 260 -4.86 -13.32 -16.19
CA LEU A 260 -4.00 -13.06 -17.34
C LEU A 260 -2.53 -13.23 -16.98
N ASP A 261 -1.75 -13.71 -17.94
CA ASP A 261 -0.29 -13.71 -17.80
C ASP A 261 0.32 -12.31 -18.08
N PRO A 262 1.57 -12.04 -17.67
CA PRO A 262 2.19 -10.72 -17.86
C PRO A 262 2.26 -10.25 -19.32
N LEU A 263 2.36 -11.16 -20.30
CA LEU A 263 2.39 -10.79 -21.71
C LEU A 263 1.00 -10.33 -22.18
N GLU A 264 -0.06 -11.03 -21.80
CA GLU A 264 -1.44 -10.63 -22.10
C GLU A 264 -1.78 -9.26 -21.49
N ILE A 265 -1.32 -9.00 -20.25
CA ILE A 265 -1.52 -7.72 -19.56
C ILE A 265 -0.73 -6.60 -20.25
N ARG A 266 0.51 -6.88 -20.69
CA ARG A 266 1.29 -5.94 -21.48
C ARG A 266 0.59 -5.56 -22.78
N GLU A 267 0.02 -6.53 -23.48
CA GLU A 267 -0.76 -6.27 -24.70
C GLU A 267 -1.99 -5.42 -24.39
N LEU A 268 -2.66 -5.66 -23.26
CA LEU A 268 -3.81 -4.85 -22.83
C LEU A 268 -3.41 -3.37 -22.68
N GLY A 269 -2.29 -3.08 -22.04
CA GLY A 269 -1.79 -1.70 -21.86
C GLY A 269 -1.37 -1.04 -23.17
N ALA A 270 -0.79 -1.83 -24.08
CA ALA A 270 -0.38 -1.35 -25.40
C ALA A 270 -1.55 -1.00 -26.32
N ARG A 271 -2.73 -1.64 -26.16
CA ARG A 271 -3.90 -1.43 -27.05
C ARG A 271 -4.34 0.02 -27.16
N ARG A 272 -4.25 0.79 -26.06
CA ARG A 272 -4.61 2.23 -26.07
C ARG A 272 -3.79 3.02 -27.07
N TYR A 273 -2.56 2.59 -27.33
CA TYR A 273 -1.59 3.32 -28.14
C TYR A 273 -1.45 2.77 -29.56
N ALA A 274 -2.32 1.86 -29.99
CA ALA A 274 -2.36 1.40 -31.37
C ALA A 274 -2.56 2.59 -32.33
N GLY A 275 -1.52 2.89 -33.13
CA GLY A 275 -1.51 4.03 -34.05
C GLY A 275 -1.34 5.40 -33.37
N ARG A 276 -0.91 5.45 -32.11
CA ARG A 276 -0.65 6.67 -31.33
C ARG A 276 0.75 6.64 -30.74
N SER A 277 1.28 7.80 -30.35
CA SER A 277 2.52 7.86 -29.58
C SER A 277 2.27 7.51 -28.12
N VAL A 278 3.21 6.77 -27.54
CA VAL A 278 3.23 6.49 -26.10
C VAL A 278 3.94 7.64 -25.37
N PRO A 279 3.39 8.18 -24.27
CA PRO A 279 4.07 9.19 -23.48
C PRO A 279 5.33 8.63 -22.79
N SER A 280 6.37 9.45 -22.67
CA SER A 280 7.54 9.11 -21.86
C SER A 280 7.16 8.87 -20.39
N LEU A 281 7.60 7.75 -19.81
CA LEU A 281 7.43 7.42 -18.39
C LEU A 281 8.04 8.48 -17.47
N THR A 282 9.08 9.20 -17.90
CA THR A 282 9.66 10.31 -17.13
C THR A 282 8.67 11.45 -16.87
N ARG A 283 7.61 11.54 -17.67
CA ARG A 283 6.53 12.50 -17.49
C ARG A 283 5.35 11.92 -16.70
N LEU A 284 5.42 10.70 -16.18
CA LEU A 284 4.31 10.02 -15.50
C LEU A 284 4.70 9.62 -14.07
N GLN A 285 5.51 10.45 -13.41
CA GLN A 285 6.18 10.05 -12.16
C GLN A 285 5.49 10.62 -10.92
N THR A 286 4.81 11.77 -11.04
CA THR A 286 4.30 12.52 -9.88
C THR A 286 2.79 12.38 -9.71
N ARG A 287 2.27 12.67 -8.50
CA ARG A 287 0.82 12.73 -8.26
C ARG A 287 0.11 13.76 -9.14
N SER A 288 0.77 14.85 -9.49
CA SER A 288 0.24 15.83 -10.46
C SER A 288 0.08 15.21 -11.86
N ASP A 289 0.99 14.30 -12.24
CA ASP A 289 0.89 13.57 -13.50
C ASP A 289 -0.29 12.59 -13.49
N LEU A 290 -0.52 11.89 -12.36
CA LEU A 290 -1.71 11.06 -12.18
C LEU A 290 -2.99 11.89 -12.33
N LEU A 291 -3.09 13.03 -11.66
CA LEU A 291 -4.28 13.90 -11.73
C LEU A 291 -4.54 14.44 -13.14
N SER A 292 -3.48 14.80 -13.87
CA SER A 292 -3.62 15.43 -15.20
C SER A 292 -3.67 14.45 -16.37
N ARG A 293 -3.11 13.24 -16.21
CA ARG A 293 -2.86 12.26 -17.27
C ARG A 293 -3.12 10.84 -16.78
N GLN A 294 -4.20 10.68 -16.03
CA GLN A 294 -4.60 9.44 -15.36
C GLN A 294 -4.51 8.22 -16.29
N ASP A 295 -5.24 8.23 -17.40
CA ASP A 295 -5.23 7.13 -18.38
C ASP A 295 -3.82 6.72 -18.82
N ASP A 296 -2.91 7.69 -18.99
CA ASP A 296 -1.55 7.40 -19.42
C ASP A 296 -0.71 6.79 -18.30
N VAL A 297 -0.90 7.24 -17.05
CA VAL A 297 -0.27 6.65 -15.88
C VAL A 297 -0.66 5.16 -15.75
N TYR A 298 -1.94 4.84 -15.88
CA TYR A 298 -2.41 3.46 -15.82
C TYR A 298 -1.93 2.64 -17.02
N GLN A 299 -2.18 3.09 -18.25
CA GLN A 299 -1.99 2.23 -19.43
C GLN A 299 -0.51 2.07 -19.82
N ALA A 300 0.27 3.17 -19.83
CA ALA A 300 1.72 3.07 -20.06
C ALA A 300 2.41 2.45 -18.84
N GLY A 301 1.91 2.71 -17.63
CA GLY A 301 2.38 2.08 -16.39
C GLY A 301 2.20 0.58 -16.39
N MET A 302 1.02 0.07 -16.76
CA MET A 302 0.70 -1.35 -16.84
C MET A 302 1.59 -2.06 -17.87
N TRP A 303 1.82 -1.46 -19.04
CA TRP A 303 2.79 -1.97 -20.02
C TRP A 303 4.19 -2.04 -19.38
N ALA A 304 4.69 -0.92 -18.85
CA ALA A 304 6.03 -0.84 -18.29
C ALA A 304 6.23 -1.81 -17.11
N ALA A 305 5.27 -1.88 -16.20
CA ALA A 305 5.28 -2.78 -15.05
C ALA A 305 5.25 -4.25 -15.50
N SER A 306 4.46 -4.61 -16.51
CA SER A 306 4.44 -5.96 -17.07
C SER A 306 5.82 -6.39 -17.57
N MET A 307 6.56 -5.50 -18.26
CA MET A 307 7.94 -5.78 -18.69
C MET A 307 8.90 -6.05 -17.54
N LEU A 308 8.69 -5.38 -16.39
CA LEU A 308 9.48 -5.61 -15.18
C LEU A 308 9.14 -6.96 -14.55
N ILE A 309 7.85 -7.33 -14.52
CA ILE A 309 7.39 -8.65 -14.05
C ILE A 309 7.90 -9.77 -14.97
N GLU A 310 7.87 -9.60 -16.29
CA GLU A 310 8.46 -10.56 -17.24
C GLU A 310 9.96 -10.81 -16.97
N ARG A 311 10.68 -9.78 -16.49
CA ARG A 311 12.13 -9.84 -16.25
C ARG A 311 12.52 -10.44 -14.91
N ALA A 312 11.81 -10.10 -13.84
CA ALA A 312 12.22 -10.44 -12.47
C ALA A 312 11.11 -11.13 -11.65
N GLY A 313 9.96 -11.41 -12.26
CA GLY A 313 8.78 -11.90 -11.59
C GLY A 313 8.14 -10.88 -10.64
N PHE A 314 7.00 -11.25 -10.07
CA PHE A 314 6.33 -10.45 -9.03
C PHE A 314 7.18 -10.26 -7.77
N SER A 315 8.00 -11.25 -7.40
CA SER A 315 8.93 -11.14 -6.28
C SER A 315 10.04 -10.10 -6.52
N GLY A 316 10.39 -9.83 -7.77
CA GLY A 316 11.26 -8.71 -8.13
C GLY A 316 10.64 -7.37 -7.73
N ALA A 317 9.35 -7.17 -8.00
CA ALA A 317 8.64 -5.97 -7.58
C ALA A 317 8.55 -5.86 -6.05
N GLY A 318 8.21 -6.93 -5.33
CA GLY A 318 8.21 -6.90 -3.86
C GLY A 318 9.59 -6.60 -3.25
N ARG A 319 10.66 -7.12 -3.87
CA ARG A 319 12.04 -6.78 -3.50
C ARG A 319 12.37 -5.31 -3.74
N LEU A 320 11.93 -4.75 -4.86
CA LEU A 320 12.11 -3.32 -5.18
C LEU A 320 11.50 -2.43 -4.09
N PHE A 321 10.22 -2.65 -3.75
CA PHE A 321 9.55 -1.86 -2.70
C PHE A 321 10.15 -2.10 -1.32
N SER A 322 10.65 -3.30 -1.03
CA SER A 322 11.37 -3.56 0.21
C SER A 322 12.68 -2.76 0.31
N LEU A 323 13.52 -2.76 -0.74
CA LEU A 323 14.75 -1.95 -0.78
C LEU A 323 14.46 -0.45 -0.63
N MET A 324 13.37 0.04 -1.25
CA MET A 324 12.93 1.43 -1.08
C MET A 324 12.55 1.75 0.37
N GLY A 325 11.81 0.86 1.03
CA GLY A 325 11.52 0.96 2.46
C GLY A 325 12.74 0.83 3.37
N GLU A 326 13.81 0.18 2.90
CA GLU A 326 15.10 0.12 3.58
C GLU A 326 15.94 1.40 3.40
N GLY A 327 15.44 2.39 2.66
CA GLY A 327 16.12 3.67 2.46
C GLY A 327 16.87 3.80 1.15
N GLN A 328 16.85 2.79 0.29
CA GLN A 328 17.50 2.88 -1.02
C GLN A 328 16.65 3.70 -1.98
N PRO A 329 17.19 4.77 -2.60
CA PRO A 329 16.42 5.56 -3.56
C PRO A 329 15.93 4.71 -4.74
N PHE A 330 14.72 4.98 -5.23
CA PHE A 330 14.09 4.23 -6.32
C PHE A 330 15.01 3.91 -7.50
N PRO A 331 15.80 4.86 -8.08
CA PRO A 331 16.68 4.54 -9.21
C PRO A 331 17.74 3.48 -8.88
N ASP A 332 18.27 3.49 -7.65
CA ASP A 332 19.30 2.57 -7.21
C ASP A 332 18.69 1.20 -6.91
N ALA A 333 17.53 1.16 -6.24
CA ALA A 333 16.79 -0.06 -5.97
C ALA A 333 16.34 -0.74 -7.27
N PHE A 334 15.87 0.07 -8.24
CA PHE A 334 15.54 -0.38 -9.59
C PHE A 334 16.73 -1.02 -10.28
N ALA A 335 17.89 -0.36 -10.27
CA ALA A 335 19.10 -0.88 -10.89
C ALA A 335 19.55 -2.20 -10.28
N GLN A 336 19.46 -2.33 -8.95
CA GLN A 336 19.82 -3.55 -8.23
C GLN A 336 18.88 -4.72 -8.56
N VAL A 337 17.57 -4.49 -8.62
CA VAL A 337 16.59 -5.56 -8.88
C VAL A 337 16.60 -6.00 -10.34
N TYR A 338 16.61 -5.05 -11.27
CA TYR A 338 16.45 -5.35 -12.69
C TYR A 338 17.77 -5.43 -13.44
N GLY A 339 18.91 -5.18 -12.80
CA GLY A 339 20.23 -5.28 -13.44
C GLY A 339 20.43 -4.32 -14.62
N ARG A 340 19.71 -3.19 -14.64
CA ARG A 340 19.86 -2.09 -15.61
C ARG A 340 19.45 -0.78 -14.96
N SER A 341 20.09 0.33 -15.34
CA SER A 341 19.70 1.65 -14.81
C SER A 341 18.28 2.03 -15.23
N LEU A 342 17.63 2.85 -14.41
CA LEU A 342 16.31 3.41 -14.69
C LEU A 342 16.30 4.21 -16.02
N ASP A 343 17.33 5.01 -16.28
CA ASP A 343 17.45 5.77 -17.54
C ASP A 343 17.55 4.84 -18.75
N THR A 344 18.32 3.76 -18.64
CA THR A 344 18.38 2.75 -19.70
C THR A 344 17.02 2.09 -19.89
N PHE A 345 16.26 1.81 -18.82
CA PHE A 345 14.89 1.30 -18.93
C PHE A 345 13.97 2.30 -19.63
N TYR A 346 13.97 3.57 -19.25
CA TYR A 346 13.15 4.61 -19.90
C TYR A 346 13.46 4.77 -21.39
N ALA A 347 14.74 4.74 -21.78
CA ALA A 347 15.13 4.77 -23.18
C ALA A 347 14.64 3.52 -23.94
N GLY A 348 14.78 2.34 -23.32
CA GLY A 348 14.32 1.07 -23.89
C GLY A 348 12.81 1.00 -24.06
N PHE A 349 12.04 1.43 -23.05
CA PHE A 349 10.59 1.50 -23.13
C PHE A 349 10.15 2.42 -24.28
N THR A 350 10.76 3.60 -24.42
CA THR A 350 10.44 4.54 -25.51
C THR A 350 10.71 3.93 -26.89
N ALA A 351 11.79 3.16 -27.04
CA ALA A 351 12.12 2.50 -28.30
C ALA A 351 11.13 1.37 -28.65
N GLU A 352 10.74 0.56 -27.66
CA GLU A 352 9.77 -0.52 -27.83
C GLU A 352 8.34 0.00 -28.06
N ALA A 353 7.98 1.06 -27.33
CA ALA A 353 6.69 1.73 -27.41
C ALA A 353 6.58 2.71 -28.59
N GLY A 354 7.64 2.86 -29.38
CA GLY A 354 7.65 3.66 -30.60
C GLY A 354 6.77 3.03 -31.69
N PRO A 355 6.43 3.78 -32.76
CA PRO A 355 5.66 3.26 -33.89
C PRO A 355 6.49 2.23 -34.69
N GLY A 356 6.59 1.01 -34.17
CA GLY A 356 7.08 -0.19 -34.82
C GLY A 356 5.98 -1.23 -34.85
N GLN A 357 5.74 -1.82 -36.02
CA GLN A 357 4.74 -2.88 -36.23
C GLN A 357 4.85 -3.96 -35.15
N PRO A 358 3.75 -4.45 -34.54
CA PRO A 358 3.84 -5.56 -33.59
C PRO A 358 4.46 -6.77 -34.32
N PRO A 359 5.42 -7.49 -33.69
CA PRO A 359 5.88 -8.75 -34.24
C PRO A 359 4.67 -9.67 -34.36
N ARG A 360 4.39 -10.16 -35.57
CA ARG A 360 3.36 -11.18 -35.78
C ARG A 360 3.68 -12.37 -34.88
N PRO A 361 2.68 -12.99 -34.22
CA PRO A 361 2.90 -14.26 -33.57
C PRO A 361 3.38 -15.26 -34.63
N VAL A 362 4.58 -15.82 -34.41
CA VAL A 362 5.03 -16.99 -35.16
C VAL A 362 4.12 -18.12 -34.72
N LYS A 363 3.19 -18.52 -35.59
CA LYS A 363 2.43 -19.76 -35.41
C LYS A 363 3.42 -20.93 -35.44
N GLY A 364 3.58 -21.59 -34.30
CA GLY A 364 4.08 -22.97 -34.23
C GLY A 364 2.95 -23.94 -34.51
#